data_AF-A0A8J2TTR2-F1
#
_entry.id   AF-A0A8J2TTR2-F1
#
_cell.length_a   1.000
_cell.length_b   1.000
_cell.length_c   1.000
_cell.angle_alpha   90.00
_cell.angle_beta   90.00
_cell.angle_gamma   90.00
#
_symmetry.space_group_name_H-M   'P 1'
#
loop_
_entity.id
_entity.type
_entity.pdbx_description
1 polymer ?
#
loop_
_entity_poly.entity_id
_entity_poly.type
_entity_poly.pdbx_seq_one_letter_code
_entity_poly.pdbx_strand_id
1 'polypeptide(L)'
;MKAYSKEDFTLAKEYVAVAIGMDQLFRRRSDDGEASFRKEGLLPIQLTDVEGKNFDNWKEVIDHLEKLEREYSFMHRSFRKTYMLQQINSVKKIAQWQNGKAMGFPEKVHQFLKVNENPISEEEMEADRHQLDALLTEKGIQEASLSERVQDWESLFQVKNIKEVGDHYLQKAKNQLLEFGFHELEHVSVEFEVVHDVPFNAYCDYLGKKIYINGDLSYTSFQLQHLAVHESFPGHTTHMTIREKLLKEERIPLDAGLVFTNTASSPIFEGIGDNGIRLLGWDKTLDERIFLLLQQIRSKTALNAAYYYHVQNMEKDKVIDYLMYYGFGNKNWASSRFRFISHYFRGPFIYSYWRGQEAVSDMMDQLEPEKYVEFYRFLLENMLCVQSVRYFV
;
A
#
# COMPACT_ATOMS: atom_id res chain seq x y z
N MET A 1 -25.23 3.19 9.12
CA MET A 1 -24.73 2.64 10.40
C MET A 1 -23.98 3.73 11.14
N LYS A 2 -24.34 4.10 12.39
CA LYS A 2 -23.44 4.91 13.24
C LYS A 2 -22.32 3.99 13.70
N ALA A 3 -21.20 3.98 12.98
CA ALA A 3 -20.12 3.02 13.19
C ALA A 3 -19.32 3.26 14.46
N TYR A 4 -19.19 4.53 14.86
CA TYR A 4 -18.34 4.97 15.95
C TYR A 4 -19.16 5.30 17.20
N SER A 5 -18.73 4.81 18.37
CA SER A 5 -19.31 5.10 19.67
C SER A 5 -18.41 6.07 20.45
N LYS A 6 -18.92 6.75 21.48
CA LYS A 6 -18.09 7.59 22.37
C LYS A 6 -16.94 6.82 23.02
N GLU A 7 -17.20 5.56 23.33
CA GLU A 7 -16.20 4.63 23.86
C GLU A 7 -15.06 4.40 22.86
N ASP A 8 -15.37 4.22 21.57
CA ASP A 8 -14.35 4.06 20.52
C ASP A 8 -13.44 5.29 20.39
N PHE A 9 -13.99 6.51 20.42
CA PHE A 9 -13.17 7.73 20.41
C PHE A 9 -12.20 7.77 21.60
N THR A 10 -12.63 7.29 22.76
CA THR A 10 -11.79 7.23 23.97
C THR A 10 -10.68 6.19 23.82
N LEU A 11 -11.04 4.97 23.39
CA LEU A 11 -10.08 3.88 23.20
C LEU A 11 -9.09 4.16 22.05
N ALA A 12 -9.55 4.79 20.97
CA ALA A 12 -8.69 5.19 19.85
C ALA A 12 -7.64 6.21 20.29
N LYS A 13 -8.00 7.18 21.15
CA LYS A 13 -7.03 8.12 21.72
C LYS A 13 -5.95 7.42 22.54
N GLU A 14 -6.33 6.44 23.36
CA GLU A 14 -5.38 5.61 24.12
C GLU A 14 -4.50 4.78 23.18
N TYR A 15 -5.08 4.15 22.15
CA TYR A 15 -4.31 3.42 21.13
C TYR A 15 -3.30 4.32 20.41
N VAL A 16 -3.68 5.53 20.01
CA VAL A 16 -2.79 6.50 19.36
C VAL A 16 -1.60 6.84 20.28
N ALA A 17 -1.85 7.11 21.56
CA ALA A 17 -0.78 7.39 22.53
C ALA A 17 0.17 6.19 22.69
N VAL A 18 -0.36 4.96 22.69
CA VAL A 18 0.46 3.73 22.71
C VAL A 18 1.27 3.58 21.41
N ALA A 19 0.66 3.80 20.24
CA ALA A 19 1.33 3.68 18.95
C ALA A 19 2.48 4.68 18.79
N ILE A 20 2.28 5.94 19.17
CA ILE A 20 3.33 6.98 19.14
C ILE A 20 4.45 6.64 20.14
N GLY A 21 4.10 6.23 21.36
CA GLY A 21 5.08 5.77 22.35
C GLY A 21 5.91 4.58 21.87
N MET A 22 5.26 3.65 21.16
CA MET A 22 5.90 2.49 20.55
C MET A 22 6.88 2.89 19.44
N ASP A 23 6.52 3.81 18.56
CA ASP A 23 7.41 4.35 17.51
C ASP A 23 8.63 5.05 18.13
N GLN A 24 8.42 5.85 19.18
CA GLN A 24 9.53 6.49 19.91
C GLN A 24 10.48 5.46 20.53
N LEU A 25 9.95 4.41 21.16
CA LEU A 25 10.76 3.30 21.70
C LEU A 25 11.53 2.56 20.60
N PHE A 26 10.87 2.29 19.46
CA PHE A 26 11.48 1.68 18.28
C PHE A 26 12.68 2.51 17.80
N ARG A 27 12.48 3.80 17.53
CA ARG A 27 13.55 4.69 17.04
C ARG A 27 14.73 4.81 17.99
N ARG A 28 14.51 4.78 19.31
CA ARG A 28 15.59 4.79 20.32
C ARG A 28 16.44 3.51 20.30
N ARG A 29 15.87 2.39 19.87
CA ARG A 29 16.49 1.06 19.93
C ARG A 29 16.95 0.53 18.57
N SER A 30 16.42 1.04 17.47
CA SER A 30 16.82 0.62 16.12
C SER A 30 18.20 1.13 15.76
N ASP A 31 19.12 0.21 15.49
CA ASP A 31 20.43 0.46 14.88
C ASP A 31 20.42 0.06 13.39
N ASP A 32 19.34 0.44 12.70
CA ASP A 32 19.13 0.09 11.30
C ASP A 32 20.15 0.81 10.42
N GLY A 33 21.09 0.05 9.85
CA GLY A 33 22.21 0.54 9.02
C GLY A 33 21.81 1.22 7.70
N GLU A 34 20.52 1.43 7.44
CA GLU A 34 19.99 2.16 6.27
C GLU A 34 19.18 3.38 6.72
N ALA A 35 19.75 4.58 6.49
CA ALA A 35 19.27 5.83 7.07
C ALA A 35 17.85 6.23 6.63
N SER A 36 17.42 5.84 5.42
CA SER A 36 16.07 6.13 4.90
C SER A 36 14.98 5.41 5.71
N PHE A 37 15.15 4.10 5.97
CA PHE A 37 14.19 3.32 6.75
C PHE A 37 14.17 3.70 8.23
N ARG A 38 15.31 4.15 8.78
CA ARG A 38 15.39 4.69 10.14
C ARG A 38 14.59 5.98 10.29
N LYS A 39 14.57 6.84 9.25
CA LYS A 39 13.83 8.11 9.27
C LYS A 39 12.31 7.88 9.26
N GLU A 40 11.82 6.84 8.60
CA GLU A 40 10.38 6.56 8.55
C GLU A 40 9.83 5.94 9.84
N GLY A 41 10.59 5.07 10.53
CA GLY A 41 10.13 4.39 11.75
C GLY A 41 8.95 3.44 11.52
N LEU A 42 8.10 3.29 12.54
CA LEU A 42 6.84 2.54 12.50
C LEU A 42 5.65 3.40 12.02
N LEU A 43 5.71 4.70 12.34
CA LEU A 43 4.69 5.69 12.01
C LEU A 43 5.24 6.74 11.03
N PRO A 44 5.27 6.45 9.72
CA PRO A 44 5.72 7.43 8.71
C PRO A 44 4.84 8.68 8.65
N ILE A 45 3.55 8.59 9.00
CA ILE A 45 2.65 9.74 9.04
C ILE A 45 1.89 9.79 10.37
N GLN A 46 1.92 10.96 11.00
CA GLN A 46 1.18 11.29 12.22
C GLN A 46 0.47 12.65 12.04
N LEU A 47 -0.86 12.62 11.93
CA LEU A 47 -1.73 13.80 11.82
C LEU A 47 -2.48 14.05 13.14
N THR A 48 -1.77 14.04 14.26
CA THR A 48 -2.36 14.20 15.59
C THR A 48 -1.37 14.77 16.58
N ASP A 49 -1.88 15.61 17.49
CA ASP A 49 -1.13 16.22 18.60
C ASP A 49 -1.15 15.37 19.88
N VAL A 50 -1.68 14.14 19.83
CA VAL A 50 -1.66 13.24 20.99
C VAL A 50 -0.22 12.93 21.36
N GLU A 51 0.14 13.18 22.62
CA GLU A 51 1.44 12.80 23.15
C GLU A 51 1.55 11.27 23.29
N GLY A 52 2.69 10.74 22.86
CA GLY A 52 3.02 9.32 23.02
C GLY A 52 3.22 8.95 24.49
N LYS A 53 2.86 7.73 24.86
CA LYS A 53 3.22 7.19 26.17
C LYS A 53 4.73 6.96 26.25
N ASN A 54 5.31 7.30 27.39
CA ASN A 54 6.69 6.95 27.67
C ASN A 54 6.77 5.47 28.05
N PHE A 55 7.48 4.70 27.24
CA PHE A 55 7.77 3.29 27.50
C PHE A 55 9.26 3.07 27.68
N ASP A 56 9.64 2.36 28.74
CA ASP A 56 11.02 1.98 29.00
C ASP A 56 11.39 0.70 28.24
N ASN A 57 10.41 -0.18 28.04
CA ASN A 57 10.60 -1.49 27.43
C ASN A 57 9.35 -1.98 26.68
N TRP A 58 9.55 -3.03 25.87
CA TRP A 58 8.48 -3.59 25.03
C TRP A 58 7.40 -4.33 25.81
N LYS A 59 7.66 -4.76 27.05
CA LYS A 59 6.66 -5.45 27.89
C LYS A 59 5.52 -4.48 28.24
N GLU A 60 5.85 -3.24 28.60
CA GLU A 60 4.85 -2.20 28.88
C GLU A 60 3.96 -1.93 27.66
N VAL A 61 4.55 -1.84 26.46
CA VAL A 61 3.79 -1.70 25.21
C VAL A 61 2.80 -2.85 25.04
N ILE A 62 3.27 -4.09 25.24
CA ILE A 62 2.44 -5.29 25.11
C ILE A 62 1.29 -5.28 26.12
N ASP A 63 1.56 -4.97 27.39
CA ASP A 63 0.55 -4.93 28.45
C ASP A 63 -0.56 -3.89 28.15
N HIS A 64 -0.20 -2.71 27.62
CA HIS A 64 -1.17 -1.71 27.16
C HIS A 64 -2.01 -2.19 25.97
N LEU A 65 -1.40 -2.86 24.99
CA LEU A 65 -2.11 -3.40 23.83
C LEU A 65 -3.05 -4.54 24.22
N GLU A 66 -2.68 -5.39 25.18
CA GLU A 66 -3.56 -6.44 25.71
C GLU A 66 -4.77 -5.87 26.45
N LYS A 67 -4.58 -4.76 27.18
CA LYS A 67 -5.71 -4.03 27.77
C LYS A 67 -6.63 -3.48 26.69
N LEU A 68 -6.10 -2.79 25.68
CA LEU A 68 -6.89 -2.25 24.56
C LEU A 68 -7.65 -3.35 23.81
N GLU A 69 -7.00 -4.48 23.51
CA GLU A 69 -7.64 -5.63 22.86
C GLU A 69 -8.82 -6.16 23.68
N ARG A 70 -8.68 -6.23 25.01
CA ARG A 70 -9.75 -6.62 25.92
C ARG A 70 -10.91 -5.62 25.90
N GLU A 71 -10.65 -4.32 26.00
CA GLU A 71 -11.70 -3.28 25.93
C GLU A 71 -12.48 -3.36 24.62
N TYR A 72 -11.77 -3.40 23.47
CA TYR A 72 -12.40 -3.56 22.15
C TYR A 72 -13.17 -4.88 21.99
N SER A 73 -12.81 -5.94 22.73
CA SER A 73 -13.53 -7.22 22.70
C SER A 73 -14.96 -7.13 23.25
N PHE A 74 -15.25 -6.15 24.11
CA PHE A 74 -16.59 -5.93 24.67
C PHE A 74 -17.49 -5.05 23.80
N MET A 75 -16.93 -4.34 22.82
CA MET A 75 -17.71 -3.53 21.89
C MET A 75 -18.70 -4.37 21.07
N HIS A 76 -19.78 -3.74 20.61
CA HIS A 76 -20.72 -4.37 19.67
C HIS A 76 -20.03 -4.76 18.36
N ARG A 77 -20.49 -5.85 17.75
CA ARG A 77 -19.95 -6.33 16.46
C ARG A 77 -20.17 -5.27 15.38
N SER A 78 -19.08 -4.85 14.75
CA SER A 78 -19.04 -3.89 13.65
C SER A 78 -17.76 -4.08 12.84
N PHE A 79 -17.67 -3.43 11.68
CA PHE A 79 -16.40 -3.33 10.95
C PHE A 79 -15.31 -2.71 11.83
N ARG A 80 -15.69 -1.74 12.67
CA ARG A 80 -14.78 -1.02 13.56
C ARG A 80 -14.15 -1.92 14.62
N LYS A 81 -14.95 -2.75 15.30
CA LYS A 81 -14.43 -3.77 16.22
C LYS A 81 -13.49 -4.74 15.50
N THR A 82 -13.89 -5.19 14.31
CA THR A 82 -13.10 -6.13 13.50
C THR A 82 -11.74 -5.54 13.15
N TYR A 83 -11.72 -4.31 12.66
CA TYR A 83 -10.50 -3.57 12.35
C TYR A 83 -9.62 -3.39 13.58
N MET A 84 -10.15 -2.84 14.68
CA MET A 84 -9.33 -2.52 15.85
C MET A 84 -8.73 -3.77 16.50
N LEU A 85 -9.46 -4.88 16.58
CA LEU A 85 -8.90 -6.14 17.08
C LEU A 85 -7.76 -6.63 16.18
N GLN A 86 -7.88 -6.55 14.86
CA GLN A 86 -6.80 -6.91 13.94
C GLN A 86 -5.61 -5.95 14.03
N GLN A 87 -5.86 -4.65 14.11
CA GLN A 87 -4.83 -3.61 14.19
C GLN A 87 -4.03 -3.72 15.49
N ILE A 88 -4.71 -3.76 16.65
CA ILE A 88 -4.07 -3.94 17.96
C ILE A 88 -3.28 -5.24 17.99
N ASN A 89 -3.84 -6.32 17.46
CA ASN A 89 -3.13 -7.59 17.42
C ASN A 89 -1.86 -7.50 16.55
N SER A 90 -1.91 -6.85 15.39
CA SER A 90 -0.75 -6.62 14.53
C SER A 90 0.36 -5.85 15.25
N VAL A 91 -0.01 -4.73 15.87
CA VAL A 91 0.91 -3.87 16.63
C VAL A 91 1.51 -4.64 17.81
N LYS A 92 0.70 -5.46 18.51
CA LYS A 92 1.17 -6.33 19.61
C LYS A 92 2.17 -7.38 19.12
N LYS A 93 1.96 -7.94 17.93
CA LYS A 93 2.87 -8.94 17.34
C LYS A 93 4.21 -8.32 16.96
N ILE A 94 4.21 -7.09 16.45
CA ILE A 94 5.44 -6.31 16.22
C ILE A 94 6.16 -6.08 17.55
N ALA A 95 5.45 -5.64 18.60
CA ALA A 95 6.04 -5.40 19.93
C ALA A 95 6.63 -6.69 20.53
N GLN A 96 5.95 -7.83 20.40
CA GLN A 96 6.46 -9.14 20.83
C GLN A 96 7.74 -9.52 20.08
N TRP A 97 7.76 -9.34 18.76
CA TRP A 97 8.93 -9.62 17.93
C TRP A 97 10.12 -8.73 18.29
N GLN A 98 9.87 -7.43 18.50
CA GLN A 98 10.87 -6.48 18.99
C GLN A 98 11.35 -6.79 20.41
N ASN A 99 10.51 -7.44 21.23
CA ASN A 99 10.90 -7.97 22.53
C ASN A 99 11.64 -9.32 22.47
N GLY A 100 12.13 -9.72 21.30
CA GLY A 100 12.95 -10.93 21.11
C GLY A 100 12.16 -12.21 20.87
N LYS A 101 10.83 -12.15 20.68
CA LYS A 101 10.07 -13.33 20.26
C LYS A 101 10.45 -13.72 18.84
N ALA A 102 10.98 -14.93 18.65
CA ALA A 102 11.27 -15.47 17.34
C ALA A 102 9.98 -15.53 16.48
N MET A 103 10.07 -15.07 15.24
CA MET A 103 8.96 -15.04 14.29
C MET A 103 9.52 -15.26 12.88
N GLY A 104 9.06 -16.32 12.21
CA GLY A 104 9.43 -16.61 10.82
C GLY A 104 8.79 -15.62 9.84
N PHE A 105 9.31 -15.52 8.63
CA PHE A 105 8.79 -14.58 7.63
C PHE A 105 7.30 -14.77 7.30
N PRO A 106 6.79 -16.00 7.07
CA PRO A 106 5.35 -16.20 6.83
C PRO A 106 4.49 -15.80 8.04
N GLU A 107 4.97 -16.10 9.26
CA GLU A 107 4.28 -15.66 10.48
C GLU A 107 4.27 -14.13 10.59
N LYS A 108 5.36 -13.44 10.25
CA LYS A 108 5.38 -11.97 10.20
C LYS A 108 4.32 -11.44 9.23
N VAL A 109 4.28 -11.94 8.00
CA VAL A 109 3.28 -11.52 7.00
C VAL A 109 1.86 -11.73 7.53
N HIS A 110 1.55 -12.94 7.99
CA HIS A 110 0.23 -13.27 8.51
C HIS A 110 -0.16 -12.43 9.73
N GLN A 111 0.75 -12.33 10.71
CA GLN A 111 0.46 -11.69 12.00
C GLN A 111 0.47 -10.16 11.92
N PHE A 112 1.32 -9.57 11.09
CA PHE A 112 1.45 -8.12 10.92
C PHE A 112 0.41 -7.57 9.96
N LEU A 113 0.24 -8.20 8.79
CA LEU A 113 -0.60 -7.65 7.73
C LEU A 113 -2.02 -8.21 7.72
N LYS A 114 -2.24 -9.37 8.38
CA LYS A 114 -3.53 -10.08 8.39
C LYS A 114 -4.00 -10.50 6.99
N VAL A 115 -3.04 -10.93 6.17
CA VAL A 115 -3.26 -11.42 4.80
C VAL A 115 -2.75 -12.86 4.65
N ASN A 116 -3.11 -13.49 3.53
CA ASN A 116 -2.56 -14.78 3.13
C ASN A 116 -1.05 -14.67 2.87
N GLU A 117 -0.27 -15.39 3.67
CA GLU A 117 1.19 -15.41 3.63
C GLU A 117 1.76 -16.32 2.52
N ASN A 118 0.93 -17.16 1.90
CA ASN A 118 1.39 -18.09 0.88
C ASN A 118 1.81 -17.36 -0.41
N PRO A 119 2.83 -17.87 -1.12
CA PRO A 119 3.20 -17.37 -2.43
C PRO A 119 2.08 -17.64 -3.45
N ILE A 120 2.14 -16.92 -4.57
CA ILE A 120 1.33 -17.21 -5.76
C ILE A 120 1.90 -18.45 -6.44
N SER A 121 1.03 -19.38 -6.84
CA SER A 121 1.47 -20.62 -7.48
C SER A 121 2.09 -20.35 -8.85
N GLU A 122 2.94 -21.27 -9.31
CA GLU A 122 3.54 -21.21 -10.65
C GLU A 122 2.45 -21.27 -11.74
N GLU A 123 1.40 -22.06 -11.53
CA GLU A 123 0.25 -22.13 -12.44
C GLU A 123 -0.46 -20.78 -12.60
N GLU A 124 -0.71 -20.08 -11.49
CA GLU A 124 -1.31 -18.73 -11.52
C GLU A 124 -0.38 -17.71 -12.19
N MET A 125 0.94 -17.78 -11.94
CA MET A 125 1.92 -16.89 -12.58
C MET A 125 2.00 -17.11 -14.10
N GLU A 126 2.00 -18.37 -14.56
CA GLU A 126 2.00 -18.68 -15.98
C GLU A 126 0.66 -18.35 -16.65
N ALA A 127 -0.47 -18.49 -15.95
CA ALA A 127 -1.77 -18.05 -16.45
C ALA A 127 -1.80 -16.53 -16.72
N ASP A 128 -1.28 -15.72 -15.79
CA ASP A 128 -1.16 -14.27 -16.00
C ASP A 128 -0.24 -13.94 -17.19
N ARG A 129 0.89 -14.65 -17.33
CA ARG A 129 1.82 -14.47 -18.47
C ARG A 129 1.18 -14.82 -19.81
N HIS A 130 0.43 -15.93 -19.88
CA HIS A 130 -0.31 -16.30 -21.08
C HIS A 130 -1.40 -15.29 -21.42
N GLN A 131 -2.06 -14.71 -20.42
CA GLN A 131 -3.03 -13.65 -20.65
C GLN A 131 -2.34 -12.37 -21.18
N LEU A 132 -1.17 -12.01 -20.65
CA LEU A 132 -0.39 -10.87 -21.14
C LEU A 132 0.06 -11.10 -22.60
N ASP A 133 0.52 -12.31 -22.89
CA ASP A 133 0.89 -12.74 -24.24
C ASP A 133 -0.27 -12.60 -25.23
N ALA A 134 -1.47 -13.04 -24.84
CA ALA A 134 -2.68 -12.91 -25.65
C ALA A 134 -3.06 -11.45 -25.94
N LEU A 135 -2.97 -10.57 -24.94
CA LEU A 135 -3.27 -9.14 -25.12
C LEU A 135 -2.25 -8.44 -26.03
N LEU A 136 -0.96 -8.77 -25.90
CA LEU A 136 0.08 -8.26 -26.80
C LEU A 136 -0.12 -8.77 -28.23
N THR A 137 -0.55 -10.03 -28.38
CA THR A 137 -0.90 -10.60 -29.69
C THR A 137 -2.08 -9.88 -30.34
N GLU A 138 -3.13 -9.58 -29.56
CA GLU A 138 -4.28 -8.77 -30.00
C GLU A 138 -3.84 -7.35 -30.41
N LYS A 139 -2.83 -6.79 -29.74
CA LYS A 139 -2.22 -5.50 -30.08
C LYS A 139 -1.39 -5.53 -31.37
N GLY A 140 -1.12 -6.72 -31.92
CA GLY A 140 -0.29 -6.92 -33.11
C GLY A 140 1.21 -7.01 -32.82
N ILE A 141 1.61 -7.14 -31.55
CA ILE A 141 3.00 -7.34 -31.13
C ILE A 141 3.18 -8.84 -30.92
N GLN A 142 3.70 -9.56 -31.92
CA GLN A 142 3.66 -11.04 -31.97
C GLN A 142 5.03 -11.69 -32.17
N GLU A 143 5.94 -10.99 -32.84
CA GLU A 143 7.30 -11.47 -33.07
C GLU A 143 8.15 -11.29 -31.80
N ALA A 144 9.11 -12.19 -31.57
CA ALA A 144 10.02 -12.22 -30.42
C ALA A 144 9.47 -12.83 -29.12
N SER A 145 10.35 -12.98 -28.11
CA SER A 145 9.98 -13.53 -26.80
C SER A 145 9.02 -12.59 -26.06
N LEU A 146 8.25 -13.13 -25.09
CA LEU A 146 7.32 -12.31 -24.29
C LEU A 146 8.01 -11.12 -23.62
N SER A 147 9.25 -11.29 -23.15
CA SER A 147 10.02 -10.20 -22.55
C SER A 147 10.37 -9.09 -23.53
N GLU A 148 10.75 -9.45 -24.76
CA GLU A 148 11.04 -8.46 -25.82
C GLU A 148 9.76 -7.73 -26.23
N ARG A 149 8.64 -8.45 -26.34
CA ARG A 149 7.33 -7.88 -26.68
C ARG A 149 6.81 -6.90 -25.62
N VAL A 150 7.05 -7.18 -24.32
CA VAL A 150 6.76 -6.23 -23.24
C VAL A 150 7.61 -4.98 -23.34
N GLN A 151 8.91 -5.11 -23.63
CA GLN A 151 9.82 -3.96 -23.80
C GLN A 151 9.43 -3.11 -25.02
N ASP A 152 9.09 -3.76 -26.15
CA ASP A 152 8.61 -3.10 -27.35
C ASP A 152 7.33 -2.31 -27.04
N TRP A 153 6.37 -2.93 -26.35
CA TRP A 153 5.14 -2.25 -25.92
C TRP A 153 5.44 -1.07 -24.99
N GLU A 154 6.28 -1.23 -23.95
CA GLU A 154 6.65 -0.13 -23.05
C GLU A 154 7.34 1.03 -23.80
N SER A 155 8.15 0.73 -24.82
CA SER A 155 8.85 1.74 -25.63
C SER A 155 7.90 2.65 -26.44
N LEU A 156 6.73 2.13 -26.85
CA LEU A 156 5.71 2.92 -27.56
C LEU A 156 5.12 4.04 -26.70
N PHE A 157 5.15 3.87 -25.38
CA PHE A 157 4.55 4.78 -24.42
C PHE A 157 5.57 5.55 -23.59
N GLN A 158 6.86 5.44 -23.92
CA GLN A 158 7.91 6.13 -23.18
C GLN A 158 7.74 7.65 -23.25
N VAL A 159 7.78 8.32 -22.09
CA VAL A 159 7.61 9.77 -22.01
C VAL A 159 8.95 10.49 -22.01
N LYS A 160 8.97 11.69 -22.59
CA LYS A 160 10.12 12.61 -22.52
C LYS A 160 10.00 13.61 -21.38
N ASN A 161 8.80 14.13 -21.15
CA ASN A 161 8.54 15.12 -20.10
C ASN A 161 7.74 14.50 -18.95
N ILE A 162 8.47 13.94 -17.97
CA ILE A 162 7.87 13.23 -16.83
C ILE A 162 6.93 14.15 -16.04
N LYS A 163 7.37 15.38 -15.74
CA LYS A 163 6.58 16.31 -14.91
C LYS A 163 5.26 16.66 -15.58
N GLU A 164 5.30 17.08 -16.85
CA GLU A 164 4.11 17.50 -17.59
C GLU A 164 3.09 16.37 -17.70
N VAL A 165 3.53 15.15 -18.03
CA VAL A 165 2.63 14.00 -18.16
C VAL A 165 2.07 13.58 -16.79
N GLY A 166 2.90 13.55 -15.75
CA GLY A 166 2.46 13.26 -14.38
C GLY A 166 1.42 14.27 -13.88
N ASP A 167 1.70 15.57 -14.03
CA ASP A 167 0.79 16.64 -13.63
C ASP A 167 -0.52 16.59 -14.45
N HIS A 168 -0.46 16.24 -15.73
CA HIS A 168 -1.65 16.04 -16.55
C HIS A 168 -2.57 14.96 -15.94
N TYR A 169 -2.02 13.80 -15.57
CA TYR A 169 -2.82 12.73 -14.96
C TYR A 169 -3.33 13.10 -13.56
N LEU A 170 -2.55 13.84 -12.77
CA LEU A 170 -3.02 14.38 -11.48
C LEU A 170 -4.27 15.26 -11.66
N GLN A 171 -4.22 16.21 -12.59
CA GLN A 171 -5.37 17.09 -12.86
C GLN A 171 -6.55 16.32 -13.42
N LYS A 172 -6.31 15.40 -14.37
CA LYS A 172 -7.38 14.58 -14.97
C LYS A 172 -8.09 13.74 -13.91
N ALA A 173 -7.34 13.05 -13.05
CA ALA A 173 -7.89 12.22 -11.99
C ALA A 173 -8.66 13.05 -10.96
N LYS A 174 -8.09 14.19 -10.53
CA LYS A 174 -8.76 15.11 -9.61
C LYS A 174 -10.09 15.62 -10.16
N ASN A 175 -10.12 16.09 -11.41
CA ASN A 175 -11.34 16.59 -12.03
C ASN A 175 -12.44 15.53 -12.07
N GLN A 176 -12.09 14.29 -12.42
CA GLN A 176 -13.04 13.19 -12.43
C GLN A 176 -13.57 12.85 -11.02
N LEU A 177 -12.74 12.92 -9.98
CA LEU A 177 -13.23 12.78 -8.60
C LEU A 177 -14.17 13.91 -8.18
N LEU A 178 -13.93 15.15 -8.64
CA LEU A 178 -14.87 16.24 -8.40
C LEU A 178 -16.24 15.97 -9.06
N GLU A 179 -16.26 15.38 -10.26
CA GLU A 179 -17.49 14.92 -10.92
C GLU A 179 -18.19 13.79 -10.15
N PHE A 180 -17.42 12.91 -9.50
CA PHE A 180 -17.95 11.88 -8.58
C PHE A 180 -18.39 12.44 -7.21
N GLY A 181 -18.30 13.75 -6.99
CA GLY A 181 -18.76 14.42 -5.77
C GLY A 181 -17.72 14.48 -4.63
N PHE A 182 -16.42 14.32 -4.93
CA PHE A 182 -15.32 14.52 -3.97
C PHE A 182 -14.90 15.99 -3.81
N HIS A 183 -15.88 16.85 -3.51
CA HIS A 183 -15.67 18.31 -3.46
C HIS A 183 -14.69 18.76 -2.36
N GLU A 184 -14.46 17.96 -1.31
CA GLU A 184 -13.41 18.26 -0.33
C GLU A 184 -11.99 18.30 -0.92
N LEU A 185 -11.79 17.78 -2.13
CA LEU A 185 -10.50 17.79 -2.82
C LEU A 185 -10.25 19.06 -3.64
N GLU A 186 -11.22 19.96 -3.78
CA GLU A 186 -11.12 21.13 -4.66
C GLU A 186 -9.87 21.98 -4.40
N HIS A 187 -9.51 22.17 -3.13
CA HIS A 187 -8.34 22.95 -2.70
C HIS A 187 -7.03 22.15 -2.61
N VAL A 188 -7.05 20.84 -2.87
CA VAL A 188 -5.87 19.98 -2.76
C VAL A 188 -5.06 20.07 -4.05
N SER A 189 -3.79 20.43 -3.94
CA SER A 189 -2.84 20.39 -5.06
C SER A 189 -1.70 19.46 -4.70
N VAL A 190 -1.32 18.61 -5.64
CA VAL A 190 -0.11 17.79 -5.61
C VAL A 190 0.60 18.03 -6.95
N GLU A 191 1.92 18.02 -6.93
CA GLU A 191 2.72 18.16 -8.15
C GLU A 191 3.81 17.10 -8.22
N PHE A 192 4.18 16.72 -9.44
CA PHE A 192 5.40 15.97 -9.68
C PHE A 192 6.62 16.88 -9.56
N GLU A 193 7.65 16.40 -8.87
CA GLU A 193 8.98 16.98 -8.85
C GLU A 193 10.00 15.96 -9.33
N VAL A 194 10.67 16.28 -10.44
CA VAL A 194 11.73 15.43 -10.99
C VAL A 194 13.02 15.70 -10.23
N VAL A 195 13.60 14.64 -9.66
CA VAL A 195 14.86 14.66 -8.91
C VAL A 195 15.84 13.66 -9.50
N HIS A 196 17.13 13.87 -9.30
CA HIS A 196 18.21 13.05 -9.84
C HIS A 196 19.13 12.55 -8.73
N ASP A 197 19.92 11.51 -9.00
CA ASP A 197 20.88 10.90 -8.07
C ASP A 197 20.24 10.38 -6.76
N VAL A 198 18.98 9.94 -6.83
CA VAL A 198 18.22 9.42 -5.69
C VAL A 198 18.12 7.89 -5.69
N PRO A 199 18.06 7.24 -4.51
CA PRO A 199 18.04 5.78 -4.40
C PRO A 199 16.65 5.14 -4.59
N PHE A 200 15.63 5.94 -4.90
CA PHE A 200 14.24 5.51 -5.10
C PHE A 200 13.77 5.78 -6.53
N ASN A 201 12.68 5.13 -6.94
CA ASN A 201 12.04 5.40 -8.25
C ASN A 201 11.02 6.53 -8.15
N ALA A 202 10.21 6.50 -7.10
CA ALA A 202 9.28 7.55 -6.73
C ALA A 202 9.17 7.58 -5.20
N TYR A 203 8.89 8.75 -4.65
CA TYR A 203 8.65 8.97 -3.22
C TYR A 203 7.54 10.01 -3.06
N CYS A 204 6.50 9.66 -2.32
CA CYS A 204 5.39 10.56 -2.03
C CYS A 204 5.62 11.28 -0.71
N ASP A 205 5.72 12.61 -0.78
CA ASP A 205 5.73 13.50 0.37
C ASP A 205 4.35 14.12 0.52
N TYR A 206 3.50 13.44 1.30
CA TYR A 206 2.14 13.90 1.58
C TYR A 206 2.12 15.30 2.22
N LEU A 207 3.00 15.56 3.20
CA LEU A 207 3.05 16.85 3.90
C LEU A 207 3.59 17.97 3.01
N GLY A 208 4.60 17.66 2.20
CA GLY A 208 5.15 18.55 1.19
C GLY A 208 4.25 18.74 -0.03
N LYS A 209 3.22 17.89 -0.19
CA LYS A 209 2.30 17.86 -1.34
C LYS A 209 3.01 17.60 -2.67
N LYS A 210 3.99 16.70 -2.66
CA LYS A 210 4.83 16.40 -3.82
C LYS A 210 5.00 14.91 -4.06
N ILE A 211 5.08 14.54 -5.33
CA ILE A 211 5.57 13.23 -5.76
C ILE A 211 6.95 13.44 -6.37
N TYR A 212 7.99 13.06 -5.63
CA TYR A 212 9.35 13.08 -6.13
C TYR A 212 9.56 11.86 -7.03
N ILE A 213 10.03 12.08 -8.26
CA ILE A 213 10.27 11.01 -9.24
C ILE A 213 11.70 11.07 -9.74
N ASN A 214 12.33 9.91 -9.86
CA ASN A 214 13.72 9.82 -10.28
C ASN A 214 13.87 10.01 -11.79
N GLY A 215 14.35 11.17 -12.22
CA GLY A 215 14.54 11.52 -13.63
C GLY A 215 15.64 10.73 -14.35
N ASP A 216 16.42 9.91 -13.65
CA ASP A 216 17.45 9.04 -14.23
C ASP A 216 16.86 7.73 -14.79
N LEU A 217 15.56 7.48 -14.59
CA LEU A 217 14.84 6.32 -15.07
C LEU A 217 13.89 6.67 -16.22
N SER A 218 13.63 5.68 -17.08
CA SER A 218 12.61 5.78 -18.13
C SER A 218 11.24 5.40 -17.59
N TYR A 219 10.22 6.17 -17.95
CA TYR A 219 8.83 5.91 -17.58
C TYR A 219 7.93 5.88 -18.81
N THR A 220 6.86 5.10 -18.72
CA THR A 220 5.76 5.13 -19.68
C THR A 220 4.63 6.05 -19.22
N SER A 221 3.78 6.51 -20.14
CA SER A 221 2.60 7.30 -19.79
C SER A 221 1.68 6.57 -18.82
N PHE A 222 1.52 5.24 -18.97
CA PHE A 222 0.72 4.42 -18.06
C PHE A 222 1.34 4.27 -16.67
N GLN A 223 2.67 4.20 -16.55
CA GLN A 223 3.34 4.21 -15.25
C GLN A 223 3.10 5.53 -14.51
N LEU A 224 3.15 6.67 -15.22
CA LEU A 224 2.85 7.97 -14.62
C LEU A 224 1.36 8.14 -14.29
N GLN A 225 0.47 7.60 -15.11
CA GLN A 225 -0.97 7.53 -14.83
C GLN A 225 -1.23 6.76 -13.52
N HIS A 226 -0.66 5.55 -13.40
CA HIS A 226 -0.78 4.74 -12.20
C HIS A 226 -0.21 5.44 -10.98
N LEU A 227 0.98 6.04 -11.10
CA LEU A 227 1.61 6.74 -9.99
C LEU A 227 0.79 7.95 -9.52
N ALA A 228 0.25 8.75 -10.45
CA ALA A 228 -0.64 9.86 -10.12
C ALA A 228 -1.92 9.39 -9.40
N VAL A 229 -2.47 8.25 -9.82
CA VAL A 229 -3.68 7.67 -9.24
C VAL A 229 -3.42 7.07 -7.86
N HIS A 230 -2.38 6.24 -7.75
CA HIS A 230 -2.00 5.52 -6.54
C HIS A 230 -1.56 6.47 -5.42
N GLU A 231 -0.71 7.45 -5.73
CA GLU A 231 -0.17 8.37 -4.71
C GLU A 231 -1.12 9.52 -4.41
N SER A 232 -1.99 9.89 -5.36
CA SER A 232 -2.87 11.06 -5.20
C SER A 232 -4.35 10.75 -5.33
N PHE A 233 -4.87 10.71 -6.55
CA PHE A 233 -6.32 10.78 -6.81
C PHE A 233 -6.79 9.51 -7.53
N PRO A 234 -7.56 8.59 -6.89
CA PRO A 234 -8.17 8.62 -5.56
C PRO A 234 -7.33 7.96 -4.46
N GLY A 235 -6.04 7.70 -4.68
CA GLY A 235 -5.18 6.97 -3.76
C GLY A 235 -4.79 7.71 -2.48
N HIS A 236 -3.50 7.65 -2.11
CA HIS A 236 -3.04 8.02 -0.77
C HIS A 236 -3.36 9.46 -0.36
N THR A 237 -3.14 10.46 -1.23
CA THR A 237 -3.45 11.85 -0.91
C THR A 237 -4.94 12.05 -0.63
N THR A 238 -5.81 11.47 -1.45
CA THR A 238 -7.27 11.53 -1.23
C THR A 238 -7.64 10.87 0.11
N HIS A 239 -7.10 9.67 0.37
CA HIS A 239 -7.37 8.95 1.61
C HIS A 239 -6.94 9.73 2.86
N MET A 240 -5.75 10.33 2.83
CA MET A 240 -5.27 11.14 3.94
C MET A 240 -6.06 12.44 4.09
N THR A 241 -6.38 13.13 2.99
CA THR A 241 -7.11 14.40 3.02
C THR A 241 -8.52 14.24 3.59
N ILE A 242 -9.26 13.21 3.15
CA ILE A 242 -10.60 12.93 3.66
C ILE A 242 -10.55 12.64 5.15
N ARG A 243 -9.59 11.82 5.60
CA ARG A 243 -9.41 11.52 7.03
C ARG A 243 -9.04 12.76 7.83
N GLU A 244 -8.12 13.59 7.35
CA GLU A 244 -7.74 14.85 8.02
C GLU A 244 -8.95 15.76 8.23
N LYS A 245 -9.79 15.93 7.20
CA LYS A 245 -11.05 16.68 7.32
C LYS A 245 -11.99 16.06 8.35
N LEU A 246 -12.22 14.75 8.28
CA LEU A 246 -13.12 14.05 9.19
C LEU A 246 -12.62 14.03 10.64
N LEU A 247 -11.30 14.02 10.86
CA LEU A 247 -10.67 14.15 12.18
C LEU A 247 -10.91 15.55 12.76
N LYS A 248 -10.72 16.61 11.95
CA LYS A 248 -11.02 18.00 12.36
C LYS A 248 -12.50 18.20 12.70
N GLU A 249 -13.38 17.49 12.01
CA GLU A 249 -14.83 17.48 12.27
C GLU A 249 -15.24 16.55 13.43
N GLU A 250 -14.28 15.85 14.07
CA GLU A 250 -14.53 14.84 15.12
C GLU A 250 -15.51 13.74 14.69
N ARG A 251 -15.55 13.40 13.40
CA ARG A 251 -16.47 12.40 12.82
C ARG A 251 -15.89 10.99 12.79
N ILE A 252 -14.58 10.85 12.87
CA ILE A 252 -13.87 9.57 12.92
C ILE A 252 -12.86 9.55 14.08
N PRO A 253 -12.53 8.37 14.62
CA PRO A 253 -11.61 8.27 15.75
C PRO A 253 -10.16 8.62 15.37
N LEU A 254 -9.36 9.05 16.35
CA LEU A 254 -8.02 9.63 16.14
C LEU A 254 -6.99 8.69 15.51
N ASP A 255 -7.18 7.36 15.57
CA ASP A 255 -6.28 6.42 14.91
C ASP A 255 -6.27 6.56 13.39
N ALA A 256 -7.33 7.14 12.81
CA ALA A 256 -7.38 7.47 11.40
C ALA A 256 -6.32 8.52 10.98
N GLY A 257 -5.73 9.25 11.94
CA GLY A 257 -4.65 10.20 11.70
C GLY A 257 -3.27 9.55 11.58
N LEU A 258 -3.15 8.23 11.74
CA LEU A 258 -1.89 7.50 11.65
C LEU A 258 -1.79 6.71 10.35
N VAL A 259 -0.58 6.64 9.80
CA VAL A 259 -0.17 5.56 8.89
C VAL A 259 0.84 4.71 9.62
N PHE A 260 0.50 3.45 9.88
CA PHE A 260 1.33 2.51 10.62
C PHE A 260 1.82 1.41 9.66
N THR A 261 3.12 1.38 9.41
CA THR A 261 3.77 0.41 8.52
C THR A 261 3.70 -1.01 9.09
N ASN A 262 3.48 -1.99 8.21
CA ASN A 262 3.38 -3.41 8.56
C ASN A 262 2.27 -3.72 9.56
N THR A 263 1.07 -3.19 9.34
CA THR A 263 -0.08 -3.50 10.18
C THR A 263 -1.28 -3.95 9.36
N ALA A 264 -2.37 -4.34 10.03
CA ALA A 264 -3.59 -4.79 9.37
C ALA A 264 -4.20 -3.74 8.43
N SER A 265 -3.88 -2.45 8.62
CA SER A 265 -4.31 -1.38 7.72
C SER A 265 -3.46 -1.26 6.45
N SER A 266 -2.21 -1.74 6.45
CA SER A 266 -1.27 -1.54 5.34
C SER A 266 -1.77 -2.12 4.01
N PRO A 267 -2.31 -3.35 3.94
CA PRO A 267 -2.87 -3.86 2.69
C PRO A 267 -4.02 -3.00 2.16
N ILE A 268 -4.91 -2.49 3.01
CA ILE A 268 -6.01 -1.66 2.51
C ILE A 268 -5.51 -0.30 2.04
N PHE A 269 -4.49 0.25 2.70
CA PHE A 269 -3.86 1.50 2.28
C PHE A 269 -3.30 1.40 0.85
N GLU A 270 -2.53 0.35 0.56
CA GLU A 270 -2.00 0.06 -0.79
C GLU A 270 -3.11 -0.31 -1.78
N GLY A 271 -4.07 -1.14 -1.35
CA GLY A 271 -5.18 -1.60 -2.18
C GLY A 271 -6.08 -0.47 -2.69
N ILE A 272 -6.26 0.60 -1.90
CA ILE A 272 -6.95 1.82 -2.34
C ILE A 272 -6.19 2.50 -3.49
N GLY A 273 -4.85 2.57 -3.40
CA GLY A 273 -4.01 3.16 -4.43
C GLY A 273 -4.04 2.34 -5.72
N ASP A 274 -3.78 1.02 -5.61
CA ASP A 274 -3.66 0.12 -6.75
C ASP A 274 -4.97 -0.12 -7.49
N ASN A 275 -6.14 -0.01 -6.83
CA ASN A 275 -7.43 -0.13 -7.50
C ASN A 275 -8.00 1.20 -8.00
N GLY A 276 -7.33 2.34 -7.76
CA GLY A 276 -7.88 3.66 -8.08
C GLY A 276 -8.18 3.82 -9.57
N ILE A 277 -7.40 3.16 -10.44
CA ILE A 277 -7.62 3.14 -11.90
C ILE A 277 -8.99 2.57 -12.25
N ARG A 278 -9.42 1.51 -11.53
CA ARG A 278 -10.70 0.85 -11.75
C ARG A 278 -11.87 1.73 -11.32
N LEU A 279 -11.73 2.50 -10.23
CA LEU A 279 -12.74 3.51 -9.85
C LEU A 279 -12.93 4.55 -10.97
N LEU A 280 -11.83 5.00 -11.56
CA LEU A 280 -11.85 6.00 -12.63
C LEU A 280 -12.30 5.40 -13.98
N GLY A 281 -12.45 4.09 -14.09
CA GLY A 281 -12.79 3.41 -15.35
C GLY A 281 -11.67 3.54 -16.41
N TRP A 282 -10.41 3.66 -15.98
CA TRP A 282 -9.24 3.80 -16.85
C TRP A 282 -8.58 2.43 -17.14
N ASP A 283 -9.42 1.41 -17.30
CA ASP A 283 -9.06 -0.01 -17.43
C ASP A 283 -9.71 -0.65 -18.67
N LYS A 284 -10.11 0.15 -19.65
CA LYS A 284 -11.01 -0.30 -20.73
C LYS A 284 -10.31 -0.50 -22.07
N THR A 285 -9.31 0.30 -22.37
CA THR A 285 -8.56 0.15 -23.62
C THR A 285 -7.61 -1.05 -23.55
N LEU A 286 -7.20 -1.57 -24.72
CA LEU A 286 -6.27 -2.70 -24.78
C LEU A 286 -4.94 -2.38 -24.09
N ASP A 287 -4.41 -1.17 -24.27
CA ASP A 287 -3.14 -0.76 -23.65
C ASP A 287 -3.26 -0.58 -22.12
N GLU A 288 -4.37 -0.04 -21.63
CA GLU A 288 -4.64 0.01 -20.18
C GLU A 288 -4.72 -1.39 -19.57
N ARG A 289 -5.38 -2.34 -20.26
CA ARG A 289 -5.47 -3.74 -19.81
C ARG A 289 -4.11 -4.44 -19.81
N ILE A 290 -3.27 -4.21 -20.82
CA ILE A 290 -1.89 -4.71 -20.87
C ILE A 290 -1.10 -4.16 -19.68
N PHE A 291 -1.15 -2.85 -19.46
CA PHE A 291 -0.45 -2.19 -18.37
C PHE A 291 -0.85 -2.75 -17.00
N LEU A 292 -2.16 -2.84 -16.74
CA LEU A 292 -2.70 -3.29 -15.45
C LEU A 292 -2.31 -4.74 -15.16
N LEU A 293 -2.38 -5.62 -16.17
CA LEU A 293 -1.94 -7.00 -16.02
C LEU A 293 -0.42 -7.10 -15.78
N LEU A 294 0.39 -6.29 -16.48
CA LEU A 294 1.83 -6.22 -16.25
C LEU A 294 2.15 -5.74 -14.83
N GLN A 295 1.41 -4.75 -14.32
CA GLN A 295 1.58 -4.26 -12.95
C GLN A 295 1.18 -5.31 -11.91
N GLN A 296 0.10 -6.05 -12.14
CA GLN A 296 -0.30 -7.20 -11.32
C GLN A 296 0.80 -8.27 -11.30
N ILE A 297 1.33 -8.67 -12.46
CA ILE A 297 2.42 -9.64 -12.56
C ILE A 297 3.64 -9.17 -11.78
N ARG A 298 4.03 -7.89 -11.90
CA ARG A 298 5.16 -7.31 -11.15
C ARG A 298 4.93 -7.35 -9.64
N SER A 299 3.71 -7.07 -9.17
CA SER A 299 3.34 -7.12 -7.75
C SER A 299 3.40 -8.56 -7.21
N LYS A 300 2.79 -9.53 -7.90
CA LYS A 300 2.85 -10.96 -7.56
C LYS A 300 4.28 -11.50 -7.58
N THR A 301 5.07 -11.10 -8.57
CA THR A 301 6.49 -11.47 -8.68
C THR A 301 7.30 -10.97 -7.47
N ALA A 302 7.10 -9.72 -7.05
CA ALA A 302 7.82 -9.16 -5.90
C ALA A 302 7.44 -9.87 -4.58
N LEU A 303 6.17 -10.24 -4.43
CA LEU A 303 5.70 -11.07 -3.32
C LEU A 303 6.40 -12.44 -3.31
N ASN A 304 6.39 -13.17 -4.43
CA ASN A 304 7.04 -14.47 -4.55
C ASN A 304 8.55 -14.39 -4.33
N ALA A 305 9.20 -13.35 -4.85
CA ALA A 305 10.63 -13.10 -4.64
C ALA A 305 10.97 -12.97 -3.15
N ALA A 306 10.13 -12.30 -2.37
CA ALA A 306 10.31 -12.18 -0.92
C ALA A 306 10.16 -13.54 -0.22
N TYR A 307 9.17 -14.33 -0.63
CA TYR A 307 9.00 -15.70 -0.14
C TYR A 307 10.23 -16.57 -0.45
N TYR A 308 10.71 -16.58 -1.70
CA TYR A 308 11.88 -17.38 -2.08
C TYR A 308 13.14 -16.97 -1.34
N TYR A 309 13.36 -15.67 -1.14
CA TYR A 309 14.49 -15.19 -0.38
C TYR A 309 14.41 -15.60 1.11
N HIS A 310 13.31 -15.32 1.79
CA HIS A 310 13.22 -15.50 3.25
C HIS A 310 12.85 -16.90 3.71
N VAL A 311 12.14 -17.67 2.88
CA VAL A 311 11.59 -18.99 3.25
C VAL A 311 12.38 -20.11 2.61
N GLN A 312 12.69 -19.98 1.32
CA GLN A 312 13.47 -20.99 0.60
C GLN A 312 14.98 -20.74 0.64
N ASN A 313 15.43 -19.64 1.25
CA ASN A 313 16.83 -19.23 1.28
C ASN A 313 17.47 -19.17 -0.12
N MET A 314 16.68 -18.76 -1.12
CA MET A 314 17.16 -18.58 -2.48
C MET A 314 18.22 -17.47 -2.51
N GLU A 315 19.36 -17.76 -3.15
CA GLU A 315 20.47 -16.82 -3.25
C GLU A 315 20.06 -15.53 -3.98
N LYS A 316 20.66 -14.41 -3.55
CA LYS A 316 20.37 -13.07 -4.08
C LYS A 316 20.31 -13.04 -5.62
N ASP A 317 21.31 -13.57 -6.30
CA ASP A 317 21.39 -13.50 -7.76
C ASP A 317 20.24 -14.25 -8.43
N LYS A 318 19.83 -15.40 -7.88
CA LYS A 318 18.65 -16.16 -8.37
C LYS A 318 17.34 -15.41 -8.12
N VAL A 319 17.23 -14.70 -6.99
CA VAL A 319 16.05 -13.85 -6.72
C VAL A 319 16.00 -12.67 -7.69
N ILE A 320 17.15 -12.07 -8.02
CA ILE A 320 17.25 -11.02 -9.05
C ILE A 320 16.85 -11.57 -10.42
N ASP A 321 17.34 -12.75 -10.80
CA ASP A 321 16.98 -13.40 -12.06
C ASP A 321 15.47 -13.70 -12.12
N TYR A 322 14.88 -14.18 -11.01
CA TYR A 322 13.44 -14.41 -10.91
C TYR A 322 12.64 -13.10 -11.09
N LEU A 323 13.04 -12.02 -10.40
CA LEU A 323 12.43 -10.70 -10.53
C LEU A 323 12.49 -10.20 -11.98
N MET A 324 13.64 -10.34 -12.64
CA MET A 324 13.82 -9.92 -14.03
C MET A 324 12.96 -10.75 -14.99
N TYR A 325 12.94 -12.07 -14.82
CA TYR A 325 12.25 -12.99 -15.73
C TYR A 325 10.72 -12.91 -15.61
N TYR A 326 10.18 -12.93 -14.39
CA TYR A 326 8.73 -12.87 -14.17
C TYR A 326 8.18 -11.45 -14.16
N GLY A 327 8.94 -10.48 -13.66
CA GLY A 327 8.52 -9.08 -13.57
C GLY A 327 8.78 -8.27 -14.84
N PHE A 328 9.41 -8.86 -15.86
CA PHE A 328 9.84 -8.18 -17.09
C PHE A 328 10.63 -6.89 -16.79
N GLY A 329 11.45 -6.94 -15.74
CA GLY A 329 12.19 -5.80 -15.22
C GLY A 329 13.65 -5.84 -15.64
N ASN A 330 14.26 -4.67 -15.75
CA ASN A 330 15.71 -4.58 -15.91
C ASN A 330 16.44 -4.83 -14.57
N LYS A 331 17.77 -4.98 -14.64
CA LYS A 331 18.62 -5.26 -13.47
C LYS A 331 18.55 -4.18 -12.39
N ASN A 332 18.38 -2.91 -12.76
CA ASN A 332 18.28 -1.80 -11.80
C ASN A 332 16.97 -1.89 -11.01
N TRP A 333 15.85 -2.13 -11.70
CA TRP A 333 14.56 -2.37 -11.05
C TRP A 333 14.62 -3.58 -10.12
N ALA A 334 15.14 -4.72 -10.61
CA ALA A 334 15.23 -5.94 -9.80
C ALA A 334 16.12 -5.75 -8.57
N SER A 335 17.24 -5.04 -8.70
CA SER A 335 18.15 -4.75 -7.58
C SER A 335 17.51 -3.82 -6.53
N SER A 336 16.76 -2.81 -6.98
CA SER A 336 15.99 -1.92 -6.10
C SER A 336 14.90 -2.69 -5.36
N ARG A 337 14.13 -3.53 -6.06
CA ARG A 337 13.11 -4.40 -5.45
C ARG A 337 13.72 -5.38 -4.46
N PHE A 338 14.84 -6.02 -4.79
CA PHE A 338 15.54 -6.93 -3.89
C PHE A 338 15.95 -6.26 -2.58
N ARG A 339 16.47 -5.02 -2.64
CA ARG A 339 16.82 -4.25 -1.44
C ARG A 339 15.63 -4.07 -0.50
N PHE A 340 14.46 -3.76 -1.06
CA PHE A 340 13.24 -3.62 -0.29
C PHE A 340 12.79 -4.95 0.34
N ILE A 341 12.67 -6.01 -0.46
CA ILE A 341 12.14 -7.30 0.03
C ILE A 341 13.08 -8.00 1.01
N SER A 342 14.40 -7.78 0.89
CA SER A 342 15.40 -8.39 1.79
C SER A 342 15.51 -7.71 3.14
N HIS A 343 14.99 -6.48 3.29
CA HIS A 343 15.04 -5.75 4.54
C HIS A 343 14.22 -6.46 5.64
N TYR A 344 14.84 -6.69 6.80
CA TYR A 344 14.31 -7.56 7.85
C TYR A 344 12.91 -7.17 8.40
N PHE A 345 12.62 -5.86 8.40
CA PHE A 345 11.31 -5.32 8.81
C PHE A 345 10.44 -4.92 7.62
N ARG A 346 11.00 -4.48 6.50
CA ARG A 346 10.23 -3.93 5.37
C ARG A 346 9.81 -5.03 4.39
N GLY A 347 10.55 -6.14 4.37
CA GLY A 347 10.27 -7.30 3.53
C GLY A 347 8.81 -7.76 3.59
N PRO A 348 8.20 -7.97 4.77
CA PRO A 348 6.79 -8.34 4.87
C PRO A 348 5.83 -7.37 4.18
N PHE A 349 6.14 -6.06 4.17
CA PHE A 349 5.29 -5.02 3.59
C PHE A 349 5.04 -5.24 2.09
N ILE A 350 5.93 -5.94 1.36
CA ILE A 350 5.72 -6.20 -0.07
C ILE A 350 4.41 -6.96 -0.34
N TYR A 351 3.92 -7.73 0.64
CA TYR A 351 2.62 -8.42 0.51
C TYR A 351 1.44 -7.44 0.53
N SER A 352 1.59 -6.24 1.11
CA SER A 352 0.53 -5.23 1.16
C SER A 352 0.12 -4.75 -0.23
N TYR A 353 1.02 -4.72 -1.22
CA TYR A 353 0.68 -4.37 -2.60
C TYR A 353 -0.30 -5.37 -3.21
N TRP A 354 0.14 -6.59 -3.55
CA TRP A 354 -0.75 -7.57 -4.19
C TRP A 354 -1.94 -7.96 -3.30
N ARG A 355 -1.73 -8.30 -2.03
CA ARG A 355 -2.83 -8.74 -1.15
C ARG A 355 -3.79 -7.61 -0.80
N GLY A 356 -3.31 -6.36 -0.86
CA GLY A 356 -4.15 -5.17 -0.74
C GLY A 356 -5.00 -4.95 -1.97
N GLN A 357 -4.35 -5.00 -3.15
CA GLN A 357 -5.03 -4.91 -4.43
C GLN A 357 -6.12 -5.97 -4.55
N GLU A 358 -5.78 -7.23 -4.29
CA GLU A 358 -6.68 -8.41 -4.26
C GLU A 358 -7.88 -8.18 -3.33
N ALA A 359 -7.64 -7.74 -2.09
CA ALA A 359 -8.71 -7.54 -1.12
C ALA A 359 -9.75 -6.48 -1.54
N VAL A 360 -9.31 -5.43 -2.23
CA VAL A 360 -10.20 -4.38 -2.73
C VAL A 360 -10.87 -4.81 -4.04
N SER A 361 -10.13 -5.43 -4.97
CA SER A 361 -10.69 -5.90 -6.25
C SER A 361 -11.74 -7.00 -6.05
N ASP A 362 -11.50 -7.94 -5.14
CA ASP A 362 -12.45 -9.03 -4.82
C ASP A 362 -13.80 -8.48 -4.34
N MET A 363 -13.78 -7.35 -3.62
CA MET A 363 -15.02 -6.67 -3.22
C MET A 363 -15.65 -5.96 -4.42
N MET A 364 -14.87 -5.24 -5.22
CA MET A 364 -15.37 -4.57 -6.42
C MET A 364 -15.99 -5.54 -7.44
N ASP A 365 -15.49 -6.78 -7.52
CA ASP A 365 -16.04 -7.83 -8.39
C ASP A 365 -17.43 -8.32 -7.96
N GLN A 366 -17.79 -8.11 -6.70
CA GLN A 366 -19.11 -8.45 -6.15
C GLN A 366 -20.11 -7.29 -6.25
N LEU A 367 -19.67 -6.13 -6.75
CA LEU A 367 -20.45 -4.90 -6.81
C LEU A 367 -20.75 -4.52 -8.25
N GLU A 368 -21.95 -3.99 -8.45
CA GLU A 368 -22.27 -3.29 -9.70
C GLU A 368 -21.39 -2.02 -9.83
N PRO A 369 -20.95 -1.64 -11.04
CA PRO A 369 -20.07 -0.48 -11.25
C PRO A 369 -20.57 0.83 -10.62
N GLU A 370 -21.88 1.04 -10.55
CA GLU A 370 -22.50 2.23 -9.95
C GLU A 370 -22.25 2.33 -8.43
N LYS A 371 -21.88 1.21 -7.79
CA LYS A 371 -21.54 1.16 -6.36
C LYS A 371 -20.07 1.46 -6.08
N TYR A 372 -19.22 1.60 -7.10
CA TYR A 372 -17.78 1.82 -6.89
C TYR A 372 -17.48 3.12 -6.15
N VAL A 373 -18.19 4.21 -6.46
CA VAL A 373 -18.00 5.49 -5.77
C VAL A 373 -18.40 5.39 -4.29
N GLU A 374 -19.54 4.74 -4.00
CA GLU A 374 -20.01 4.50 -2.63
C GLU A 374 -19.03 3.61 -1.84
N PHE A 375 -18.50 2.58 -2.50
CA PHE A 375 -17.49 1.69 -1.92
C PHE A 375 -16.17 2.42 -1.63
N TYR A 376 -15.69 3.24 -2.56
CA TYR A 376 -14.48 4.05 -2.33
C TYR A 376 -14.68 5.07 -1.21
N ARG A 377 -15.86 5.69 -1.12
CA ARG A 377 -16.22 6.53 0.04
C ARG A 377 -16.09 5.73 1.34
N PHE A 378 -16.61 4.52 1.39
CA PHE A 378 -16.46 3.65 2.55
C PHE A 378 -14.98 3.34 2.88
N LEU A 379 -14.14 3.06 1.89
CA LEU A 379 -12.70 2.83 2.10
C LEU A 379 -11.96 4.07 2.61
N LEU A 380 -12.28 5.25 2.06
CA LEU A 380 -11.56 6.50 2.34
C LEU A 380 -11.98 7.14 3.67
N GLU A 381 -13.20 6.89 4.13
CA GLU A 381 -13.76 7.46 5.36
C GLU A 381 -13.56 6.57 6.60
N ASN A 382 -13.06 5.34 6.42
CA ASN A 382 -12.95 4.38 7.51
C ASN A 382 -11.58 3.71 7.55
N MET A 383 -11.03 3.53 8.75
CA MET A 383 -9.90 2.63 8.93
C MET A 383 -10.36 1.18 8.85
N LEU A 384 -9.73 0.42 7.96
CA LEU A 384 -10.14 -0.94 7.62
C LEU A 384 -8.91 -1.86 7.53
N CYS A 385 -9.18 -3.16 7.67
CA CYS A 385 -8.30 -4.26 7.31
C CYS A 385 -9.01 -5.14 6.27
N VAL A 386 -8.31 -6.11 5.70
CA VAL A 386 -8.86 -7.04 4.68
C VAL A 386 -10.19 -7.66 5.12
N GLN A 387 -10.31 -8.07 6.39
CA GLN A 387 -11.56 -8.64 6.88
C GLN A 387 -12.69 -7.61 7.01
N SER A 388 -12.39 -6.37 7.43
CA SER A 388 -13.42 -5.37 7.69
C SER A 388 -13.94 -4.69 6.42
N VAL A 389 -13.19 -4.74 5.30
CA VAL A 389 -13.68 -4.32 3.98
C VAL A 389 -14.98 -5.05 3.60
N ARG A 390 -15.12 -6.32 4.02
CA ARG A 390 -16.29 -7.17 3.74
C ARG A 390 -17.60 -6.70 4.37
N TYR A 391 -17.57 -5.69 5.25
CA TYR A 391 -18.77 -5.12 5.87
C TYR A 391 -19.46 -4.06 5.00
N PHE A 392 -18.94 -3.77 3.80
CA PHE A 392 -19.61 -2.86 2.88
C PHE A 392 -20.95 -3.42 2.38
N VAL A 393 -21.01 -4.74 2.15
CA VAL A 393 -22.19 -5.48 1.66
C VAL A 393 -23.10 -5.97 2.77
#